data_AF-A0A2E8W0D2-F1
#
_entry.id   AF-A0A2E8W0D2-F1
#
_cell.length_a   1.000
_cell.length_b   1.000
_cell.length_c   1.000
_cell.angle_alpha   90.00
_cell.angle_beta   90.00
_cell.angle_gamma   90.00
#
_symmetry.space_group_name_H-M   'P 1'
#
loop_
_entity.id
_entity.type
_entity.pdbx_description
1 polymer ?
#
loop_
_entity_poly.entity_id
_entity_poly.type
_entity_poly.pdbx_seq_one_letter_code
_entity_poly.pdbx_strand_id
1 'polypeptide(L)'
;MSKRIYLILFIALISVSSTAVVIRYVELVPALTLAFWRMLSASLFLWCYSIKKPQRLISLNNRSRILFAGFFLGMHFALFFVGVRSTSVASATLLANTGPIFTSLLSRLSGQKVSRSVVLGLFISVFG
;
A
#
# COMPACT_ATOMS: atom_id res chain seq x y z
N MET A 1 -0.54 -9.31 -22.09
CA MET A 1 -0.15 -8.18 -21.21
C MET A 1 1.22 -7.65 -21.64
N SER A 2 1.44 -6.33 -21.66
CA SER A 2 2.66 -5.75 -22.22
C SER A 2 3.87 -5.93 -21.28
N LYS A 3 5.06 -6.22 -21.85
CA LYS A 3 6.33 -6.35 -21.10
C LYS A 3 6.59 -5.17 -20.14
N ARG A 4 6.09 -3.99 -20.49
CA ARG A 4 6.17 -2.76 -19.69
C ARG A 4 5.50 -2.88 -18.32
N ILE A 5 4.36 -3.57 -18.22
CA ILE A 5 3.65 -3.72 -16.93
C ILE A 5 4.48 -4.55 -15.96
N TYR A 6 5.04 -5.67 -16.43
CA TYR A 6 5.91 -6.52 -15.61
C TYR A 6 7.15 -5.76 -15.12
N LEU A 7 7.76 -4.94 -15.98
CA LEU A 7 8.91 -4.11 -15.60
C LEU A 7 8.54 -3.09 -14.52
N ILE A 8 7.39 -2.42 -14.64
CA ILE A 8 6.90 -1.48 -13.62
C ILE A 8 6.64 -2.20 -12.29
N LEU A 9 6.02 -3.37 -12.32
CA LEU A 9 5.76 -4.17 -11.12
C LEU A 9 7.05 -4.63 -10.44
N PHE A 10 8.05 -5.03 -11.24
CA PHE A 10 9.36 -5.42 -10.71
C PHE A 10 10.05 -4.26 -9.98
N ILE A 11 10.08 -3.05 -10.58
CA ILE A 11 10.63 -1.84 -9.94
C ILE A 11 9.84 -1.48 -8.67
N ALA A 12 8.51 -1.57 -8.74
CA ALA A 12 7.65 -1.30 -7.60
C ALA A 12 7.93 -2.27 -6.44
N LEU A 13 8.11 -3.57 -6.74
CA LEU A 13 8.41 -4.59 -5.75
C LEU A 13 9.74 -4.32 -5.03
N ILE A 14 10.81 -4.03 -5.78
CA ILE A 14 12.11 -3.66 -5.20
C ILE A 14 11.98 -2.43 -4.29
N SER A 15 11.25 -1.41 -4.75
CA SER A 15 11.06 -0.16 -4.02
C SER A 15 10.24 -0.35 -2.72
N VAL A 16 9.23 -1.22 -2.74
CA VAL A 16 8.43 -1.53 -1.55
C VAL A 16 9.25 -2.38 -0.56
N SER A 17 9.96 -3.40 -1.04
CA SER A 17 10.75 -4.29 -0.17
C SER A 17 11.90 -3.56 0.55
N SER A 18 12.58 -2.63 -0.11
CA SER A 18 13.66 -1.84 0.50
C SER A 18 13.19 -0.91 1.62
N THR A 19 11.90 -0.54 1.60
CA THR A 19 11.33 0.42 2.55
C THR A 19 11.40 -0.08 3.99
N ALA A 20 11.06 -1.35 4.25
CA ALA A 20 11.04 -1.90 5.60
C ALA A 20 12.44 -1.94 6.23
N VAL A 21 13.47 -2.18 5.40
CA VAL A 21 14.89 -2.14 5.80
C VAL A 21 15.29 -0.72 6.20
N VAL A 22 14.96 0.28 5.37
CA VAL A 22 15.26 1.69 5.67
C VAL A 22 14.60 2.17 6.96
N ILE A 23 13.33 1.80 7.20
CA ILE A 23 12.61 2.18 8.43
C ILE A 23 13.33 1.68 9.68
N ARG A 24 13.92 0.47 9.60
CA ARG A 24 14.64 -0.17 10.70
C ARG A 24 15.98 0.50 10.99
N TYR A 25 16.77 0.82 9.95
CA TYR A 25 18.11 1.38 10.14
C TYR A 25 18.12 2.87 10.53
N VAL A 26 17.09 3.64 10.20
CA VAL A 26 17.03 5.09 10.52
C VAL A 26 16.44 5.29 11.92
N GLU A 27 17.08 4.76 12.96
CA GLU A 27 16.51 4.70 14.32
C GLU A 27 16.26 6.08 14.94
N LEU A 28 17.12 7.06 14.63
CA LEU A 28 17.12 8.43 15.16
C LEU A 28 15.81 9.21 14.91
N VAL A 29 15.06 8.86 13.87
CA VAL A 29 13.83 9.58 13.50
C VAL A 29 12.61 8.75 13.89
N PRO A 30 11.57 9.31 14.53
CA PRO A 30 10.36 8.56 14.85
C PRO A 30 9.70 7.92 13.60
N ALA A 31 9.17 6.71 13.75
CA ALA A 31 8.50 5.97 12.66
C ALA A 31 7.39 6.79 11.97
N LEU A 32 6.58 7.49 12.76
CA LEU A 32 5.47 8.28 12.23
C LEU A 32 5.97 9.48 11.41
N THR A 33 7.07 10.10 11.83
CA THR A 33 7.72 11.19 11.09
C THR A 33 8.25 10.71 9.74
N LEU A 34 8.87 9.52 9.69
CA LEU A 34 9.30 8.89 8.44
C LEU A 34 8.12 8.60 7.51
N ALA A 35 7.02 8.04 8.04
CA ALA A 35 5.82 7.76 7.29
C ALA A 35 5.21 9.05 6.70
N PHE A 36 5.11 10.10 7.52
CA PHE A 36 4.59 11.40 7.12
C PHE A 36 5.39 12.00 5.95
N TRP A 37 6.72 12.13 6.09
CA TRP A 37 7.56 12.73 5.06
C TRP A 37 7.55 11.94 3.75
N ARG A 38 7.49 10.60 3.84
CA ARG A 38 7.39 9.74 2.65
C ARG A 38 6.05 9.93 1.92
N MET A 39 4.94 9.98 2.65
CA MET A 39 3.63 10.16 2.03
C MET A 39 3.44 11.58 1.49
N LEU A 40 3.95 12.58 2.21
CA LEU A 40 3.93 13.97 1.75
C LEU A 40 4.71 14.13 0.45
N SER A 41 5.96 13.64 0.39
CA SER A 41 6.77 13.72 -0.83
C SER A 41 6.15 12.97 -2.00
N ALA A 42 5.63 11.75 -1.79
CA ALA A 42 4.93 10.99 -2.83
C ALA A 42 3.69 11.74 -3.35
N SER A 43 2.89 12.33 -2.45
CA SER A 43 1.72 13.13 -2.83
C SER A 43 2.09 14.40 -3.60
N LEU A 44 3.18 15.07 -3.21
CA LEU A 44 3.69 16.25 -3.90
C LEU A 44 4.15 15.90 -5.32
N PHE A 45 4.90 14.80 -5.49
CA PHE A 45 5.32 14.34 -6.81
C PHE A 45 4.12 13.99 -7.71
N LEU A 46 3.11 13.32 -7.16
CA LEU A 46 1.88 13.01 -7.90
C LEU A 46 1.10 14.29 -8.26
N TRP A 47 1.05 15.28 -7.36
CA TRP A 47 0.42 16.57 -7.64
C TRP A 47 1.18 17.31 -8.75
N CYS A 48 2.51 17.44 -8.65
CA CYS A 48 3.34 18.03 -9.69
C CYS A 48 3.15 17.33 -11.05
N TYR A 49 3.04 16.00 -11.06
CA TYR A 49 2.75 15.24 -12.26
C TYR A 49 1.35 15.55 -12.84
N SER A 50 0.35 15.74 -11.98
CA SER A 50 -1.01 16.12 -12.38
C SER A 50 -1.08 17.48 -13.06
N ILE A 51 -0.13 18.38 -12.84
CA ILE A 51 -0.05 19.68 -13.56
C ILE A 51 0.24 19.43 -15.05
N LYS A 52 1.12 18.47 -15.37
CA LYS A 52 1.47 18.11 -16.75
C LYS A 52 0.37 17.33 -17.47
N LYS A 53 -0.50 16.65 -16.70
CA LYS A 53 -1.65 15.88 -17.22
C LYS A 53 -2.90 16.19 -16.41
N PRO A 54 -3.55 17.35 -16.64
CA PRO A 54 -4.69 17.78 -15.86
C PRO A 54 -5.80 16.73 -15.90
N GLN A 55 -6.27 16.36 -14.71
CA GLN A 55 -7.40 15.47 -14.54
C GLN A 55 -8.69 16.28 -14.37
N ARG A 56 -9.84 15.65 -14.64
CA ARG A 56 -11.14 16.28 -14.38
C ARG A 56 -11.31 16.56 -12.89
N LEU A 57 -12.01 17.65 -12.56
CA LEU A 57 -12.38 17.97 -11.19
C LEU A 57 -13.18 16.82 -10.56
N ILE A 58 -12.86 16.54 -9.30
CA ILE A 58 -13.50 15.50 -8.50
C ILE A 58 -14.92 15.98 -8.16
N SER A 59 -15.93 15.13 -8.41
CA SER A 59 -17.30 15.46 -8.00
C SER A 59 -17.43 15.57 -6.49
N LEU A 60 -18.31 16.47 -6.01
CA LEU A 60 -18.55 16.66 -4.58
C LEU A 60 -18.92 15.36 -3.86
N ASN A 61 -19.68 14.49 -4.52
CA ASN A 61 -20.08 13.18 -3.98
C ASN A 61 -18.89 12.24 -3.74
N ASN A 62 -17.84 12.33 -4.56
CA ASN A 62 -16.65 11.50 -4.42
C ASN A 62 -15.65 12.06 -3.41
N ARG A 63 -15.78 13.34 -3.01
CA ARG A 63 -14.87 13.99 -2.06
C ARG A 63 -14.85 13.27 -0.71
N SER A 64 -16.02 12.91 -0.18
CA SER A 64 -16.11 12.17 1.08
C SER A 64 -15.44 10.80 1.00
N ARG A 65 -15.59 10.09 -0.12
CA ARG A 65 -14.99 8.77 -0.32
C ARG A 65 -13.47 8.83 -0.38
N ILE A 66 -12.93 9.87 -1.01
CA ILE A 66 -11.48 10.09 -1.10
C ILE A 66 -10.89 10.45 0.26
N LEU A 67 -11.55 11.34 1.02
CA LEU A 67 -11.11 11.67 2.38
C LEU A 67 -11.13 10.44 3.28
N PHE A 68 -12.18 9.63 3.20
CA PHE A 68 -12.28 8.37 3.93
C PHE A 68 -11.15 7.40 3.53
N ALA A 69 -10.94 7.17 2.24
CA ALA A 69 -9.85 6.31 1.76
C ALA A 69 -8.46 6.83 2.19
N GLY A 70 -8.25 8.15 2.14
CA GLY A 70 -7.01 8.79 2.58
C GLY A 70 -6.75 8.62 4.08
N PHE A 71 -7.79 8.73 4.91
CA PHE A 71 -7.69 8.50 6.36
C PHE A 71 -7.25 7.07 6.67
N PHE A 72 -7.90 6.06 6.09
CA PHE A 72 -7.52 4.65 6.28
C PHE A 72 -6.14 4.35 5.73
N LEU A 73 -5.76 4.95 4.59
CA LEU A 73 -4.42 4.81 4.01
C LEU A 73 -3.34 5.41 4.92
N GLY A 74 -3.61 6.58 5.51
CA GLY A 74 -2.73 7.20 6.49
C GLY A 74 -2.56 6.34 7.74
N MET A 75 -3.67 5.82 8.28
CA MET A 75 -3.66 4.91 9.42
C MET A 75 -2.91 3.61 9.10
N HIS A 76 -3.09 3.06 7.91
CA HIS A 76 -2.36 1.88 7.44
C HIS A 76 -0.84 2.11 7.46
N PHE A 77 -0.34 3.21 6.86
CA PHE A 77 1.09 3.51 6.87
C PHE A 77 1.62 3.81 8.27
N ALA A 78 0.85 4.51 9.12
CA ALA A 78 1.24 4.75 10.50
C ALA A 78 1.42 3.44 11.27
N LEU A 79 0.42 2.55 11.22
CA LEU A 79 0.46 1.25 11.89
C LEU A 79 1.56 0.35 11.33
N PHE A 80 1.78 0.35 10.01
CA PHE A 80 2.85 -0.43 9.38
C PHE A 80 4.24 0.04 9.83
N PHE A 81 4.50 1.35 9.81
CA PHE A 81 5.81 1.89 10.21
C PHE A 81 6.10 1.67 11.70
N VAL A 82 5.08 1.82 12.55
CA VAL A 82 5.17 1.47 13.97
C VAL A 82 5.43 -0.03 14.13
N GLY A 83 4.68 -0.88 13.43
CA GLY A 83 4.86 -2.33 13.46
C GLY A 83 6.27 -2.77 13.08
N VAL A 84 6.84 -2.22 11.99
CA VAL A 84 8.22 -2.52 11.57
C VAL A 84 9.26 -2.14 12.63
N ARG A 85 8.99 -1.12 13.45
CA ARG A 85 9.86 -0.74 14.58
C ARG A 85 9.65 -1.61 15.81
N SER A 86 8.40 -1.92 16.13
CA SER A 86 8.04 -2.68 17.32
C SER A 86 8.34 -4.18 17.19
N THR A 87 8.37 -4.72 15.97
CA THR A 87 8.62 -6.15 15.70
C THR A 87 9.82 -6.37 14.78
N SER A 88 10.11 -7.62 14.41
CA SER A 88 11.07 -7.89 13.34
C SER A 88 10.54 -7.40 11.99
N VAL A 89 11.44 -7.06 11.06
CA VAL A 89 11.08 -6.68 9.69
C VAL A 89 10.28 -7.80 9.02
N ALA A 90 10.70 -9.06 9.20
CA ALA A 90 10.06 -10.24 8.61
C ALA A 90 8.62 -10.43 9.13
N SER A 91 8.39 -10.30 10.44
CA SER A 91 7.05 -10.43 11.03
C SER A 91 6.13 -9.30 10.57
N ALA A 92 6.63 -8.07 10.51
CA ALA A 92 5.85 -6.92 10.07
C ALA A 92 5.45 -7.03 8.59
N THR A 93 6.36 -7.44 7.71
CA THR A 93 6.04 -7.64 6.28
C THR A 93 5.13 -8.85 6.05
N LEU A 94 5.30 -9.95 6.79
CA LEU A 94 4.40 -11.09 6.71
C LEU A 94 2.96 -10.69 7.06
N LEU A 95 2.78 -10.00 8.19
CA LEU A 95 1.46 -9.50 8.60
C LEU A 95 0.89 -8.51 7.58
N ALA A 96 1.69 -7.59 7.05
CA ALA A 96 1.24 -6.65 6.02
C ALA A 96 0.79 -7.38 4.73
N ASN A 97 1.46 -8.47 4.36
CA ASN A 97 1.13 -9.26 3.17
C ASN A 97 -0.12 -10.14 3.33
N THR A 98 -0.74 -10.19 4.51
CA THR A 98 -2.06 -10.82 4.70
C THR A 98 -3.22 -9.96 4.21
N GLY A 99 -2.98 -8.68 3.87
CA GLY A 99 -3.99 -7.75 3.36
C GLY A 99 -4.90 -8.30 2.25
N PRO A 100 -4.35 -8.98 1.21
CA PRO A 100 -5.14 -9.62 0.16
C PRO A 100 -6.17 -10.66 0.64
N ILE A 101 -5.92 -11.33 1.77
CA ILE A 101 -6.87 -12.28 2.38
C ILE A 101 -8.11 -11.52 2.87
N PHE A 102 -7.89 -10.42 3.60
CA PHE A 102 -8.96 -9.57 4.10
C PHE A 102 -9.74 -8.90 2.97
N THR A 103 -9.07 -8.40 1.93
CA THR A 103 -9.77 -7.77 0.79
C THR A 103 -10.60 -8.77 0.00
N SER A 104 -10.10 -10.00 -0.18
CA SER A 104 -10.85 -11.10 -0.79
C SER A 104 -12.09 -11.48 0.04
N LEU A 105 -11.93 -11.58 1.36
CA LEU A 105 -13.02 -11.86 2.29
C LEU A 105 -14.09 -10.75 2.27
N LEU A 106 -13.68 -9.48 2.34
CA LEU A 106 -14.58 -8.32 2.28
C LEU A 106 -15.31 -8.23 0.93
N SER A 107 -14.62 -8.53 -0.17
CA SER A 107 -15.23 -8.62 -1.51
C SER A 107 -16.33 -9.68 -1.54
N ARG A 108 -16.05 -10.86 -0.96
CA ARG A 108 -17.04 -11.94 -0.84
C ARG A 108 -18.24 -11.55 0.03
N LEU A 109 -18.01 -10.91 1.17
CA LEU A 109 -19.07 -10.42 2.08
C LEU A 109 -19.91 -9.32 1.44
N SER A 110 -19.31 -8.50 0.57
CA SER A 110 -20.00 -7.47 -0.22
C SER A 110 -20.80 -8.03 -1.40
N GLY A 111 -20.92 -9.37 -1.51
CA GLY A 111 -21.67 -10.05 -2.57
C GLY A 111 -20.91 -10.21 -3.89
N GLN A 112 -19.63 -9.86 -3.95
CA GLN A 112 -18.83 -10.05 -5.16
C GLN A 112 -18.31 -11.49 -5.27
N LYS A 113 -18.29 -12.03 -6.50
CA LYS A 113 -17.78 -13.37 -6.78
C LYS A 113 -16.25 -13.33 -6.86
N VAL A 114 -15.59 -13.91 -5.85
CA VAL A 114 -14.15 -14.18 -5.89
C VAL A 114 -13.88 -15.41 -6.77
N SER A 115 -12.98 -15.29 -7.74
CA SER A 115 -12.64 -16.39 -8.66
C SER A 115 -11.77 -17.45 -7.98
N ARG A 116 -11.87 -18.70 -8.44
CA ARG A 116 -11.05 -19.81 -7.92
C ARG A 116 -9.55 -19.56 -8.09
N SER A 117 -9.14 -18.89 -9.18
CA SER A 117 -7.74 -18.51 -9.42
C SER A 117 -7.19 -17.55 -8.38
N VAL A 118 -8.01 -16.60 -7.88
CA VAL A 118 -7.60 -15.68 -6.81
C VAL A 118 -7.41 -16.44 -5.50
N VAL A 119 -8.31 -17.38 -5.18
CA VAL A 119 -8.19 -18.21 -3.97
C VAL A 119 -6.94 -19.10 -4.02
N LEU A 120 -6.66 -19.74 -5.16
CA LEU A 120 -5.45 -20.55 -5.35
C LEU A 120 -4.18 -19.69 -5.25
N GLY A 121 -4.17 -18.51 -5.87
CA GLY A 121 -3.06 -17.57 -5.77
C GLY A 121 -2.80 -17.14 -4.33
N LEU A 122 -3.84 -16.80 -3.58
CA LEU A 122 -3.73 -16.48 -2.15
C LEU A 122 -3.17 -17.66 -1.35
N PHE A 123 -3.65 -18.87 -1.61
CA PHE A 123 -3.17 -20.07 -0.91
C PHE A 123 -1.68 -20.30 -1.17
N ILE A 124 -1.24 -20.21 -2.44
CA ILE A 124 0.17 -20.33 -2.81
C ILE A 124 0.99 -19.21 -2.15
N SER A 125 0.51 -17.97 -2.14
CA SER A 125 1.24 -16.84 -1.52
C SER A 125 1.31 -16.87 0.00
N VAL A 126 0.45 -17.64 0.68
CA VAL A 126 0.49 -17.81 2.14
C VAL A 126 1.45 -18.92 2.54
N PHE A 127 1.56 -19.98 1.73
CA PHE A 127 2.36 -21.17 2.04
C PHE A 127 3.70 -21.26 1.31
N GLY A 128 3.91 -20.45 0.26
CA GLY A 128 5.16 -20.33 -0.48
C GLY A 128 5.99 -19.17 0.02
#